data_AF-A0A382Y5M5-F1
#
_entry.id   AF-A0A382Y5M5-F1
#
_cell.length_a   1.000
_cell.length_b   1.000
_cell.length_c   1.000
_cell.angle_alpha   90.00
_cell.angle_beta   90.00
_cell.angle_gamma   90.00
#
_symmetry.space_group_name_H-M   'P 1'
#
loop_
_entity.id
_entity.type
_entity.pdbx_description
1 polymer ?
#
loop_
_entity_poly.entity_id
_entity_poly.type
_entity_poly.pdbx_seq_one_letter_code
_entity_poly.pdbx_strand_id
1 'polypeptide(L)'
;MKRYLLLTSTALITAAITFISVNSQDNEMSFFITSVGSGDGANLGGLSGADAHCQSLATAAGSRGKTWQAYLSGHSTNSSAGVDARSRIGFGPWHNANGVEVASNLNNLHSPNNNLNKQTALT
;
A
#
# COMPACT_ATOMS: atom_id res chain seq x y z
N MET A 1 -58.62 16.18 49.63
CA MET A 1 -58.85 15.32 48.44
C MET A 1 -57.55 15.27 47.64
N LYS A 2 -56.98 14.07 47.40
CA LYS A 2 -56.09 13.66 46.27
C LYS A 2 -54.82 14.51 46.02
N ARG A 3 -53.60 14.00 45.81
CA ARG A 3 -53.06 12.68 45.47
C ARG A 3 -51.53 12.77 45.62
N TYR A 4 -50.91 11.71 46.16
CA TYR A 4 -49.50 11.42 45.98
C TYR A 4 -49.18 11.22 44.49
N LEU A 5 -48.04 11.69 43.98
CA LEU A 5 -47.39 11.13 42.77
C LEU A 5 -45.95 11.67 42.69
N LEU A 6 -44.95 10.91 43.14
CA LEU A 6 -44.10 9.96 42.41
C LEU A 6 -42.76 10.58 41.98
N LEU A 7 -41.69 10.02 42.55
CA LEU A 7 -40.30 10.20 42.15
C LEU A 7 -40.06 9.62 40.74
N THR A 8 -39.34 10.34 39.88
CA THR A 8 -38.60 9.72 38.78
C THR A 8 -37.29 10.47 38.56
N SER A 9 -36.21 9.97 39.17
CA SER A 9 -34.84 10.38 38.89
C SER A 9 -34.34 9.54 37.71
N THR A 10 -34.33 10.10 36.51
CA THR A 10 -33.76 9.45 35.32
C THR A 10 -32.26 9.76 35.26
N ALA A 11 -31.44 8.86 35.79
CA ALA A 11 -30.01 8.86 35.53
C ALA A 11 -29.76 8.33 34.11
N LEU A 12 -29.44 9.23 33.18
CA LEU A 12 -28.95 8.89 31.85
C LEU A 12 -27.50 8.42 31.97
N ILE A 13 -27.30 7.09 31.96
CA ILE A 13 -25.97 6.48 31.84
C ILE A 13 -25.61 6.46 30.35
N THR A 14 -24.93 7.49 29.88
CA THR A 14 -24.36 7.54 28.53
C THR A 14 -23.10 6.68 28.51
N ALA A 15 -23.22 5.42 28.09
CA ALA A 15 -22.06 4.57 27.82
C ALA A 15 -21.37 5.08 26.55
N ALA A 16 -20.28 5.83 26.71
CA ALA A 16 -19.40 6.22 25.62
C ALA A 16 -18.66 4.97 25.13
N ILE A 17 -19.14 4.38 24.02
CA ILE A 17 -18.42 3.33 23.31
C ILE A 17 -17.25 4.02 22.59
N THR A 18 -16.08 4.05 23.22
CA THR A 18 -14.83 4.41 22.55
C THR A 18 -14.48 3.30 21.57
N PHE A 19 -14.75 3.51 20.29
CA PHE A 19 -14.19 2.68 19.23
C PHE A 19 -12.68 2.90 19.21
N ILE A 20 -11.93 1.99 19.85
CA ILE A 20 -10.49 1.92 19.68
C ILE A 20 -10.29 1.26 18.32
N SER A 21 -10.03 2.05 17.28
CA SER A 21 -9.51 1.50 16.03
C SER A 21 -8.14 0.91 16.33
N VAL A 22 -8.10 -0.41 16.54
CA VAL A 22 -6.86 -1.18 16.48
C VAL A 22 -6.38 -1.07 15.03
N ASN A 23 -5.49 -0.10 14.76
CA ASN A 23 -4.67 -0.17 13.57
C ASN A 23 -3.77 -1.39 13.77
N SER A 24 -4.23 -2.55 13.31
CA SER A 24 -3.30 -3.62 12.99
C SER A 24 -2.32 -3.01 11.99
N GLN A 25 -1.12 -2.68 12.46
CA GLN A 25 0.06 -2.50 11.60
C GLN A 25 0.42 -3.89 11.08
N ASP A 26 -0.55 -4.55 10.44
CA ASP A 26 -0.26 -5.67 9.59
C ASP A 26 0.66 -5.12 8.51
N ASN A 27 1.62 -5.92 8.13
CA ASN A 27 2.67 -5.55 7.20
C ASN A 27 2.06 -5.35 5.80
N GLU A 28 1.35 -4.23 5.61
CA GLU A 28 0.53 -3.98 4.43
C GLU A 28 1.37 -4.10 3.17
N MET A 29 0.86 -4.84 2.19
CA MET A 29 1.53 -5.06 0.92
C MET A 29 2.02 -3.74 0.32
N SER A 30 3.32 -3.69 0.05
CA SER A 30 4.00 -2.53 -0.53
C SER A 30 4.95 -2.93 -1.67
N PHE A 31 5.04 -4.23 -1.98
CA PHE A 31 5.78 -4.78 -3.11
C PHE A 31 5.06 -5.98 -3.71
N PHE A 32 5.08 -6.08 -5.04
CA PHE A 32 4.65 -7.28 -5.74
C PHE A 32 5.35 -7.39 -7.10
N ILE A 33 5.42 -8.61 -7.63
CA ILE A 33 5.74 -8.90 -9.02
C ILE A 33 4.51 -9.55 -9.64
N THR A 34 4.14 -9.13 -10.84
CA THR A 34 2.96 -9.63 -11.54
C THR A 34 3.33 -10.25 -12.89
N SER A 35 2.67 -11.34 -13.24
CA SER A 35 2.66 -11.89 -14.60
C SER A 35 1.58 -11.26 -15.49
N VAL A 36 0.70 -10.43 -14.92
CA VAL A 36 -0.37 -9.74 -15.64
C VAL A 36 0.21 -8.53 -16.37
N GLY A 37 0.48 -8.71 -17.66
CA GLY A 37 0.89 -7.62 -18.55
C GLY A 37 -0.25 -6.63 -18.85
N SER A 38 0.09 -5.50 -19.46
CA SER A 38 -0.88 -4.51 -19.95
C SER A 38 -1.71 -5.01 -21.15
N GLY A 39 -1.27 -6.09 -21.79
CA GLY A 39 -1.82 -6.57 -23.08
C GLY A 39 -1.12 -5.98 -24.30
N ASP A 40 -0.27 -4.95 -24.14
CA ASP A 40 0.47 -4.28 -25.22
C ASP A 40 2.01 -4.32 -24.98
N GLY A 41 2.46 -5.38 -24.31
CA GLY A 41 3.87 -5.57 -23.95
C GLY A 41 4.43 -4.41 -23.12
N ALA A 42 5.61 -3.91 -23.51
CA ALA A 42 6.28 -2.80 -22.83
C ALA A 42 5.73 -1.41 -23.21
N ASN A 43 4.70 -1.34 -24.06
CA ASN A 43 4.06 -0.07 -24.41
C ASN A 43 3.14 0.41 -23.27
N LEU A 44 3.74 0.87 -22.18
CA LEU A 44 3.04 1.29 -20.96
C LEU A 44 2.65 2.76 -20.98
N GLY A 45 2.82 3.50 -22.09
CA GLY A 45 2.53 4.94 -22.13
C GLY A 45 3.50 5.77 -21.26
N GLY A 46 4.74 5.30 -21.08
CA GLY A 46 5.74 5.93 -20.21
C GLY A 46 5.54 5.62 -18.73
N LEU A 47 6.30 6.31 -17.86
CA LEU A 47 6.28 6.03 -16.42
C LEU A 47 4.90 6.22 -15.80
N SER A 48 4.14 7.23 -16.23
CA SER A 48 2.79 7.48 -15.70
C SER A 48 1.83 6.33 -15.99
N GLY A 49 1.88 5.74 -17.18
CA GLY A 49 0.99 4.62 -17.51
C GLY A 49 1.49 3.31 -16.89
N ALA A 50 2.80 3.14 -16.72
CA ALA A 50 3.36 2.04 -15.94
C ALA A 50 2.92 2.09 -14.47
N ASP A 51 2.98 3.28 -13.85
CA ASP A 51 2.50 3.50 -12.48
C ASP A 51 0.99 3.24 -12.37
N ALA A 52 0.20 3.72 -13.33
CA ALA A 52 -1.25 3.46 -13.38
C ALA A 52 -1.57 1.96 -13.48
N HIS A 53 -0.81 1.20 -14.27
CA HIS A 53 -0.95 -0.26 -14.36
C HIS A 53 -0.68 -0.93 -13.01
N CYS A 54 0.44 -0.60 -12.36
CA CYS A 54 0.77 -1.12 -11.04
C CYS A 54 -0.27 -0.73 -9.97
N GLN A 55 -0.75 0.52 -10.00
CA GLN A 55 -1.80 1.00 -9.11
C GLN A 55 -3.09 0.21 -9.28
N SER A 56 -3.52 -0.02 -10.53
CA SER A 56 -4.72 -0.81 -10.83
C SER A 56 -4.62 -2.22 -10.27
N LEU A 57 -3.49 -2.91 -10.53
CA LEU A 57 -3.27 -4.28 -10.04
C LEU A 57 -3.23 -4.34 -8.51
N ALA A 58 -2.53 -3.41 -7.86
CA ALA A 58 -2.46 -3.37 -6.41
C ALA A 58 -3.84 -3.10 -5.79
N THR A 59 -4.62 -2.19 -6.36
CA THR A 59 -6.00 -1.93 -5.92
C THR A 59 -6.89 -3.15 -6.12
N ALA A 60 -6.76 -3.88 -7.23
CA ALA A 60 -7.49 -5.13 -7.46
C ALA A 60 -7.11 -6.23 -6.45
N ALA A 61 -5.86 -6.25 -5.98
CA ALA A 61 -5.38 -7.11 -4.90
C ALA A 61 -5.76 -6.62 -3.49
N GLY A 62 -6.54 -5.54 -3.36
CA GLY A 62 -7.03 -5.03 -2.08
C GLY A 62 -6.12 -4.00 -1.40
N SER A 63 -5.04 -3.55 -2.04
CA SER A 63 -4.22 -2.45 -1.50
C SER A 63 -5.00 -1.13 -1.48
N ARG A 64 -4.90 -0.39 -0.38
CA ARG A 64 -5.58 0.91 -0.17
C ARG A 64 -4.59 1.91 0.43
N GLY A 65 -4.81 3.21 0.18
CA GLY A 65 -4.06 4.28 0.83
C GLY A 65 -2.58 4.41 0.44
N LYS A 66 -2.11 3.63 -0.54
CA LYS A 66 -0.73 3.70 -1.07
C LYS A 66 -0.73 4.19 -2.51
N THR A 67 0.32 4.94 -2.84
CA THR A 67 0.68 5.28 -4.22
C THR A 67 1.65 4.24 -4.74
N TRP A 68 1.26 3.55 -5.80
CA TRP A 68 2.08 2.52 -6.43
C TRP A 68 2.81 3.07 -7.63
N GLN A 69 4.08 2.70 -7.75
CA GLN A 69 4.92 3.05 -8.88
C GLN A 69 5.53 1.80 -9.48
N ALA A 70 5.61 1.76 -10.80
CA ALA A 70 6.39 0.75 -11.50
C ALA A 70 7.88 1.01 -11.25
N TYR A 71 8.63 -0.04 -10.89
CA TYR A 71 10.08 0.05 -10.70
C TYR A 71 10.82 0.12 -12.04
N LEU A 72 10.74 1.28 -12.69
CA LEU A 72 11.29 1.55 -14.02
C LEU A 72 11.96 2.93 -14.06
N SER A 73 13.06 3.01 -14.81
CA SER A 73 13.70 4.28 -15.15
C SER A 73 13.04 4.89 -16.39
N GLY A 74 13.01 6.21 -16.46
CA GLY A 74 12.55 6.98 -17.61
C GLY A 74 13.73 7.52 -18.40
N HIS A 75 13.67 7.42 -19.73
CA HIS A 75 14.69 8.01 -20.60
C HIS A 75 14.57 9.54 -20.62
N SER A 76 15.70 10.22 -20.81
CA SER A 76 15.72 11.67 -21.06
C SER A 76 14.98 11.98 -22.35
N THR A 77 14.28 13.11 -22.39
CA THR A 77 13.74 13.70 -23.60
C THR A 77 14.45 15.03 -23.88
N ASN A 78 14.11 15.69 -25.00
CA ASN A 78 14.62 17.03 -25.30
C ASN A 78 14.18 18.08 -24.27
N SER A 79 13.13 17.80 -23.48
CA SER A 79 12.51 18.75 -22.56
C SER A 79 12.62 18.36 -21.09
N SER A 80 13.12 17.15 -20.78
CA SER A 80 13.22 16.62 -19.41
C SER A 80 14.40 15.68 -19.26
N ALA A 81 15.08 15.74 -18.12
CA ALA A 81 16.12 14.80 -17.75
C ALA A 81 15.58 13.37 -17.57
N GLY A 82 16.46 12.38 -17.71
CA GLY A 82 16.14 10.99 -17.37
C GLY A 82 15.78 10.85 -15.88
N VAL A 83 14.95 9.85 -15.57
CA VAL A 83 14.49 9.58 -14.21
C VAL A 83 14.98 8.19 -13.79
N ASP A 84 15.60 8.11 -12.63
CA ASP A 84 16.09 6.85 -12.08
C ASP A 84 15.00 6.13 -11.28
N ALA A 85 14.85 4.80 -11.46
CA ALA A 85 13.83 4.01 -10.77
C ALA A 85 13.93 4.08 -9.24
N ARG A 86 15.17 4.08 -8.72
CA ARG A 86 15.46 4.04 -7.29
C ARG A 86 15.01 5.32 -6.58
N SER A 87 15.09 6.47 -7.25
CA SER A 87 14.71 7.77 -6.67
C SER A 87 13.21 8.03 -6.67
N ARG A 88 12.42 7.19 -7.37
CA ARG A 88 10.97 7.36 -7.47
C ARG A 88 10.24 6.72 -6.29
N ILE A 89 10.70 5.54 -5.87
CA ILE A 89 10.06 4.72 -4.85
C ILE A 89 10.37 5.19 -3.42
N GLY A 90 9.56 4.76 -2.46
CA GLY A 90 9.79 5.04 -1.04
C GLY A 90 11.07 4.40 -0.48
N PHE A 91 11.38 4.63 0.80
CA PHE A 91 12.61 4.13 1.42
C PHE A 91 12.54 2.67 1.93
N GLY A 92 11.35 2.05 1.91
CA GLY A 92 11.07 0.77 2.55
C GLY A 92 10.52 0.93 3.98
N PRO A 93 10.28 -0.17 4.70
CA PRO A 93 10.43 -1.56 4.25
C PRO A 93 9.35 -1.96 3.24
N TRP A 94 9.67 -2.96 2.42
CA TRP A 94 8.74 -3.51 1.43
C TRP A 94 8.29 -4.91 1.81
N HIS A 95 6.98 -5.13 1.83
CA HIS A 95 6.37 -6.40 2.19
C HIS A 95 5.50 -6.91 1.03
N ASN A 96 5.51 -8.23 0.83
CA ASN A 96 4.65 -8.88 -0.16
C ASN A 96 3.19 -8.99 0.32
N ALA A 97 2.32 -9.61 -0.50
CA ALA A 97 0.91 -9.79 -0.16
C ALA A 97 0.66 -10.63 1.11
N ASN A 98 1.63 -11.44 1.53
CA ASN A 98 1.57 -12.28 2.73
C ASN A 98 2.21 -11.58 3.96
N GLY A 99 2.58 -10.29 3.85
CA GLY A 99 3.23 -9.54 4.93
C GLY A 99 4.70 -9.92 5.18
N VAL A 100 5.30 -10.75 4.32
CA VAL A 100 6.70 -11.16 4.42
C VAL A 100 7.60 -10.04 3.89
N GLU A 101 8.64 -9.71 4.65
CA GLU A 101 9.61 -8.70 4.25
C GLU A 101 10.39 -9.12 3.00
N VAL A 102 10.33 -8.27 1.97
CA VAL A 102 11.08 -8.36 0.72
C VAL A 102 12.41 -7.64 0.84
N ALA A 103 12.39 -6.43 1.41
CA ALA A 103 13.60 -5.68 1.74
C ALA A 103 13.34 -4.62 2.80
N SER A 104 14.28 -4.45 3.72
CA SER A 104 14.16 -3.47 4.82
C SER A 104 14.36 -2.03 4.39
N ASN A 105 15.16 -1.79 3.35
CA ASN A 105 15.45 -0.46 2.82
C ASN A 105 16.05 -0.50 1.41
N LEU A 106 16.19 0.66 0.76
CA LEU A 106 16.72 0.79 -0.59
C LEU A 106 18.08 0.09 -0.80
N ASN A 107 19.01 0.12 0.17
CA ASN A 107 20.29 -0.57 0.00
C ASN A 107 20.09 -2.09 0.04
N ASN A 108 19.26 -2.58 0.97
CA ASN A 108 18.97 -4.01 1.05
C ASN A 108 18.25 -4.51 -0.20
N LEU A 109 17.29 -3.76 -0.77
CA LEU A 109 16.57 -4.10 -2.00
C LEU A 109 17.53 -4.43 -3.16
N HIS A 110 18.67 -3.75 -3.23
CA HIS A 110 19.70 -3.93 -4.27
C HIS A 110 20.90 -4.77 -3.83
N SER A 111 20.84 -5.36 -2.63
CA SER A 111 21.89 -6.22 -2.10
C SER A 111 21.57 -7.70 -2.36
N PRO A 112 22.57 -8.60 -2.30
CA PRO A 112 22.34 -10.03 -2.28
C PRO A 112 21.50 -10.53 -1.08
N ASN A 113 21.35 -9.70 -0.04
CA ASN A 113 20.64 -10.04 1.19
C ASN A 113 19.15 -9.63 1.15
N ASN A 114 18.61 -9.22 -0.01
CA ASN A 114 17.17 -9.05 -0.15
C ASN A 114 16.47 -10.42 -0.12
N ASN A 115 15.15 -10.38 -0.03
CA ASN A 115 14.29 -11.54 -0.11
C ASN A 115 13.54 -11.54 -1.46
N LEU A 116 14.21 -11.21 -2.56
CA LEU A 116 13.64 -11.29 -3.92
C LEU A 116 13.90 -12.68 -4.52
N ASN A 117 13.06 -13.64 -4.17
CA ASN A 117 13.11 -14.99 -4.71
C ASN A 117 11.70 -15.51 -5.05
N LYS A 118 11.61 -16.71 -5.62
CA LYS A 118 10.33 -17.27 -6.08
C LYS A 118 9.30 -17.43 -4.96
N GLN A 119 9.75 -17.72 -3.74
CA GLN A 119 8.88 -17.99 -2.60
C GLN A 119 8.26 -16.71 -2.04
N THR A 120 8.93 -15.58 -2.22
CA THR A 120 8.62 -14.34 -1.48
C THR A 120 8.27 -13.17 -2.39
N ALA A 121 8.66 -13.20 -3.67
CA ALA A 121 8.41 -12.11 -4.61
C ALA A 121 7.32 -12.42 -5.64
N LEU A 122 6.94 -13.69 -5.84
CA LEU A 122 5.92 -14.09 -6.80
C LEU A 122 4.58 -14.30 -6.10
N THR A 123 3.54 -13.67 -6.65
CA THR A 123 2.12 -13.81 -6.27
C THR A 123 1.31 -14.20 -7.49
#